data_AF-A0A4Q5VFI5-F1
#
_entry.id   AF-A0A4Q5VFI5-F1
#
_cell.length_a   1.000
_cell.length_b   1.000
_cell.length_c   1.000
_cell.angle_alpha   90.00
_cell.angle_beta   90.00
_cell.angle_gamma   90.00
#
_symmetry.space_group_name_H-M   'P 1'
#
loop_
_entity.id
_entity.type
_entity.pdbx_description
1 polymer ?
#
loop_
_entity_poly.entity_id
_entity_poly.type
_entity_poly.pdbx_seq_one_letter_code
_entity_poly.pdbx_strand_id
1 'polypeptide(L)' 'MKLIFQKSYAYLLLNEGVDWYLTFFTGGPFEIDICVKLNEQEITRVSNNQSELEKLIQEFKMNPSLYADRRIIPSVTG' A
#
# COMPACT_ATOMS: atom_id res chain seq x y z
N MET A 1 2.48 -15.05 5.69
CA MET A 1 2.89 -13.83 4.96
C MET A 1 3.87 -14.18 3.83
N LYS A 2 3.67 -13.61 2.64
CA LYS A 2 4.53 -13.76 1.45
C LYS A 2 4.80 -12.38 0.86
N LEU A 3 6.07 -12.09 0.54
CA LEU A 3 6.45 -10.89 -0.19
C LEU A 3 6.17 -11.05 -1.69
N ILE A 4 5.52 -10.06 -2.30
CA ILE A 4 5.20 -10.05 -3.73
C ILE A 4 6.09 -9.07 -4.48
N PHE A 5 6.06 -7.81 -4.08
CA PHE A 5 6.92 -6.77 -4.64
C PHE A 5 7.52 -5.93 -3.52
N GLN A 6 8.76 -5.50 -3.71
CA GLN A 6 9.39 -4.51 -2.86
C GLN A 6 10.23 -3.55 -3.70
N LYS A 7 10.26 -2.30 -3.25
CA LYS A 7 11.21 -1.30 -3.70
C LYS A 7 11.72 -0.59 -2.47
N SER A 8 13.01 -0.77 -2.19
CA SER A 8 13.66 -0.21 -1.00
C SER A 8 13.36 1.27 -0.87
N TYR A 9 12.99 1.70 0.33
CA TYR A 9 12.62 3.08 0.65
C TYR A 9 11.43 3.65 -0.15
N ALA A 10 10.61 2.79 -0.77
CA ALA A 10 9.47 3.24 -1.57
C ALA A 10 8.16 2.50 -1.26
N TYR A 11 8.15 1.16 -1.32
CA TYR A 11 6.95 0.37 -1.01
C TYR A 11 7.24 -1.11 -0.77
N LEU A 12 6.25 -1.76 -0.16
CA LEU A 12 6.19 -3.19 0.12
C LEU A 12 4.78 -3.71 -0.15
N LEU A 13 4.65 -4.75 -0.97
CA LEU A 13 3.40 -5.47 -1.20
C LEU A 13 3.49 -6.87 -0.62
N LEU A 14 2.66 -7.14 0.39
CA LEU A 14 2.59 -8.40 1.11
C LEU A 14 1.28 -9.10 0.85
N ASN A 15 1.31 -10.44 0.86
CA ASN A 15 0.13 -11.29 0.94
C ASN A 15 0.11 -12.03 2.27
N GLU A 16 -1.06 -12.07 2.90
CA GLU A 16 -1.35 -12.87 4.08
C GLU A 16 -2.66 -13.64 3.86
N GLY A 17 -2.54 -14.86 3.32
CA GLY A 17 -3.70 -15.67 2.98
C GLY A 17 -4.43 -15.06 1.78
N VAL A 18 -5.69 -14.65 1.99
CA VAL A 18 -6.49 -13.96 0.96
C VAL A 18 -6.23 -12.46 0.92
N ASP A 19 -5.66 -11.90 1.98
CA ASP A 19 -5.49 -10.46 2.13
C ASP A 19 -4.17 -9.99 1.54
N TRP A 20 -4.19 -8.82 0.89
CA TRP A 20 -3.00 -8.15 0.37
C TRP A 20 -2.86 -6.79 1.03
N TYR A 21 -1.65 -6.50 1.50
CA TYR A 21 -1.31 -5.27 2.20
C TYR A 21 -0.24 -4.52 1.41
N LEU A 22 -0.53 -3.27 1.06
CA LEU A 22 0.40 -2.37 0.42
C LEU A 22 0.86 -1.31 1.41
N THR A 23 2.15 -1.34 1.75
CA THR A 23 2.81 -0.28 2.53
C THR A 23 3.60 0.61 1.59
N PHE A 24 3.40 1.92 1.66
CA PHE A 24 4.16 2.90 0.87
C PHE A 24 4.46 4.16 1.67
N PHE A 25 5.59 4.80 1.35
CA PHE A 25 6.00 6.05 1.98
C PHE A 25 5.35 7.23 1.27
N THR A 26 4.76 8.18 2.02
CA THR A 26 4.20 9.40 1.44
C THR A 26 5.26 10.25 0.75
N GLY A 27 6.47 10.30 1.33
CA GLY A 27 7.54 11.20 0.91
C GLY A 27 7.23 12.64 1.32
N GLY A 28 8.15 13.29 2.03
CA GLY A 28 7.96 14.65 2.53
C GLY A 28 8.63 14.89 3.89
N PRO A 29 8.55 16.10 4.45
CA PRO A 29 9.17 16.43 5.74
C PRO A 29 8.60 15.63 6.92
N PHE A 30 7.41 15.05 6.74
CA PHE A 30 6.77 14.11 7.67
C PHE A 30 6.49 12.81 6.93
N GLU A 31 7.54 12.04 6.66
CA GLU A 31 7.41 10.70 6.11
C GLU A 31 6.58 9.83 7.06
N ILE A 32 5.44 9.36 6.57
CA ILE A 32 4.60 8.40 7.28
C ILE A 32 4.44 7.17 6.40
N ASP A 33 4.52 6.02 7.04
CA ASP A 33 4.18 4.74 6.42
C ASP A 33 2.67 4.63 6.34
N ILE A 34 2.17 4.42 5.13
CA ILE A 34 0.76 4.14 4.90
C ILE A 34 0.67 2.67 4.50
N CYS A 35 0.03 1.87 5.35
CA CYS A 35 -0.40 0.53 4.97
C CYS A 35 -1.87 0.56 4.57
N VAL A 36 -2.21 -0.06 3.44
CA VAL A 36 -3.59 -0.17 2.93
C VAL A 36 -3.88 -1.63 2.61
N LYS A 37 -5.03 -2.12 3.07
CA LYS A 37 -5.57 -3.41 2.63
C LYS A 37 -6.19 -3.27 1.24
N LEU A 38 -5.68 -4.02 0.28
CA LEU A 38 -6.18 -4.02 -1.09
C LEU A 38 -7.49 -4.81 -1.22
N ASN A 39 -8.36 -4.36 -2.13
CA ASN A 39 -9.55 -5.12 -2.53
C ASN A 39 -9.25 -6.05 -3.72
N GLU A 40 -10.21 -6.90 -4.08
CA GLU A 40 -10.04 -7.89 -5.15
C GLU A 40 -9.71 -7.28 -6.53
N GLN A 41 -10.26 -6.10 -6.83
CA GLN A 41 -10.00 -5.40 -8.10
C GLN A 41 -8.55 -4.89 -8.16
N GLU A 42 -8.10 -4.26 -7.08
CA GLU A 42 -6.72 -3.79 -6.91
C GLU A 42 -5.73 -4.95 -6.94
N ILE A 43 -6.03 -6.05 -6.25
CA ILE A 43 -5.21 -7.28 -6.25
C ILE A 43 -5.06 -7.81 -7.67
N THR A 44 -6.18 -7.95 -8.39
CA THR A 44 -6.17 -8.47 -9.77
C THR A 44 -5.29 -7.57 -10.66
N ARG A 45 -5.45 -6.25 -10.53
CA ARG A 45 -4.70 -5.24 -11.28
C ARG A 45 -3.19 -5.31 -11.05
N VAL A 46 -2.75 -5.55 -9.81
CA VAL A 46 -1.31 -5.51 -9.45
C VAL A 46 -0.62 -6.88 -9.38
N SER A 47 -1.38 -7.98 -9.40
CA SER A 47 -0.90 -9.34 -9.08
C SER A 47 0.39 -9.79 -9.77
N ASN A 48 0.67 -9.30 -10.97
CA ASN A 48 1.92 -9.55 -11.70
C ASN A 48 2.42 -8.31 -12.47
N ASN A 49 2.00 -7.10 -12.06
CA ASN A 49 2.29 -5.88 -12.80
C ASN A 49 2.78 -4.78 -11.87
N GLN A 50 4.11 -4.68 -11.76
CA GLN A 50 4.77 -3.68 -10.92
C GLN A 50 4.49 -2.24 -11.39
N SER A 51 4.27 -2.00 -12.69
CA SER A 51 3.91 -0.67 -13.19
C SER A 51 2.52 -0.24 -12.72
N GLU A 52 1.56 -1.16 -12.71
CA GLU A 52 0.22 -0.90 -12.17
C GLU A 52 0.24 -0.69 -10.65
N LEU A 53 1.14 -1.37 -9.93
CA LEU A 53 1.36 -1.11 -8.51
C LEU A 53 1.84 0.33 -8.26
N GLU A 54 2.80 0.81 -9.05
CA GLU A 54 3.29 2.19 -8.92
C GLU A 54 2.20 3.22 -9.23
N LYS A 55 1.33 2.96 -10.21
CA LYS A 55 0.15 3.80 -10.48
C LYS A 55 -0.83 3.80 -9.31
N LEU A 56 -1.14 2.63 -8.74
CA LEU A 56 -2.02 2.51 -7.59
C LEU A 56 -1.47 3.29 -6.37
N ILE A 57 -0.16 3.28 -6.15
CA ILE A 57 0.47 4.09 -5.09
C ILE A 57 0.25 5.60 -5.34
N GLN A 58 0.37 6.06 -6.58
CA GLN A 58 0.10 7.47 -6.91
C GLN A 58 -1.38 7.83 -6.69
N GLU A 59 -2.31 6.93 -7.05
CA GLU A 59 -3.74 7.10 -6.79
C GLU A 59 -4.01 7.25 -5.29
N PHE A 60 -3.40 6.39 -4.45
CA PHE A 60 -3.49 6.49 -3.00
C PHE A 60 -2.89 7.79 -2.43
N LYS A 61 -1.77 8.26 -2.98
CA LYS A 61 -1.15 9.53 -2.58
C LYS A 61 -1.98 10.76 -2.96
N MET A 62 -2.64 10.72 -4.12
CA MET A 62 -3.48 11.83 -4.60
C MET A 62 -4.78 11.96 -3.81
N ASN A 63 -5.38 10.84 -3.41
CA ASN A 63 -6.71 10.83 -2.78
C ASN A 63 -6.75 10.01 -1.47
N PRO A 64 -5.90 10.31 -0.46
CA PRO A 64 -5.77 9.48 0.74
C PRO A 64 -7.07 9.34 1.54
N SER A 65 -7.99 10.31 1.45
CA SER A 65 -9.30 10.27 2.11
C SER A 65 -10.22 9.16 1.59
N LEU A 66 -10.10 8.74 0.33
CA LEU A 66 -10.93 7.69 -0.26
C LEU A 66 -10.62 6.29 0.30
N TYR A 67 -9.51 6.17 1.04
CA TYR A 67 -8.98 4.91 1.52
C TYR A 67 -8.86 4.86 3.03
N ALA A 68 -9.40 5.86 3.74
CA ALA A 68 -9.30 5.99 5.19
C ALA A 68 -9.82 4.75 5.94
N ASP A 69 -10.93 4.16 5.48
CA ASP A 69 -11.54 2.98 6.10
C ASP A 69 -10.72 1.69 5.94
N ARG A 70 -9.78 1.68 5.00
CA ARG A 70 -8.89 0.54 4.69
C ARG A 70 -7.44 0.81 5.08
N ARG A 71 -7.17 2.01 5.61
CA ARG A 71 -5.84 2.44 5.98
C ARG A 71 -5.50 1.89 7.35
N ILE A 72 -4.45 1.08 7.39
CA ILE A 72 -3.83 0.60 8.61
C ILE A 72 -2.69 1.58 8.89
N ILE A 73 -2.99 2.63 9.65
CA ILE A 73 -1.95 3.46 10.26
C ILE A 73 -1.51 2.72 11.52
N PRO A 74 -0.23 2.37 11.69
CA PRO A 74 0.22 1.91 12.99
C PRO A 74 -0.12 3.00 14.02
N SER A 75 -1.04 2.67 14.92
CA SER A 75 -1.36 3.54 16.06
C SER A 75 -0.08 3.63 16.89
N VAL A 76 0.59 4.79 16.83
CA VAL A 76 1.54 5.16 17.88
C VAL A 76 0.68 5.59 19.06
N THR A 77 0.15 4.63 19.81
CA THR A 77 -0.32 4.87 21.17
C THR A 77 0.92 4.92 22.03
N GLY A 78 1.47 6.13 22.18
CA GLY A 78 2.42 6.48 23.24
C GLY A 78 1.68 6.91 24.49
#